data_AF-A0A016SB95-F1
#
_entry.id   AF-A0A016SB95-F1
#
_cell.length_a   1.000
_cell.length_b   1.000
_cell.length_c   1.000
_cell.angle_alpha   90.00
_cell.angle_beta   90.00
_cell.angle_gamma   90.00
#
_symmetry.space_group_name_H-M   'P 1'
#
loop_
_entity.id
_entity.type
_entity.pdbx_description
1 polymer ?
#
loop_
_entity_poly.entity_id
_entity_poly.type
_entity_poly.pdbx_seq_one_letter_code
_entity_poly.pdbx_strand_id
1 'polypeptide(L)'
;MSWLFLCNNSLFRYRYTHNVEQGEGVAVLFHQFLANAGDCVTACDVNSVCQSTCGDVMDHPKTKKILITNSSATITMQSTAPADGNYHTGIYAKSISFDLATRTYFDCNSTVDLKDGEPFFLVSQNYPNTPYQFSRCEVTFAAVDAIRVAIYDLVTVNSVLFKGVDISGKPVEVRLSGRHVTDDEPVALYFLKSLQVSFAPSNRTTSYSRGFYILVDSFKRGSASSEACMNNGAVTVHSGQTVLFGTANFGSGTYPPNMQCSYSFSSDLKDHLLAISMEFETEKCCDVMFIDGIAPPPYNLYNYQGFMQRTFQFASTQVITMNFTSDGTVQGVGFNGSVYNIDCACGSGVYQLTPNDTLLQITSPGFLHGAPTYCPELNCFWTIKFPVDYEVMLNISDINLRTGSQQDQFVIADNFARVLLSTNSTTYYGPTRFIITSGQVSINFTSASTMVLSPPLTREGFLVDLRMVKKYIRRTVITFTDDSFMADISTRSFVEGLNVTYEYSITARPGKKVTTHFFTTLNGIANLEIYDGSDTSAAMIDTSFLYNLTTMDGVPMSVRSTGEKLLVRVRPNLFNTKEKLDFQAMVTDWSQGTHCTHGINSTQPYGREENKWKE
;
A
#
# COMPACT_ATOMS: atom_id res chain seq x y z
N MET A 1 43.66 0.45 -7.44
CA MET A 1 42.75 -0.15 -8.44
C MET A 1 41.32 0.18 -8.02
N SER A 2 40.48 0.59 -8.96
CA SER A 2 39.12 1.06 -8.71
C SER A 2 38.12 0.17 -9.46
N TRP A 3 36.97 -0.12 -8.85
CA TRP A 3 35.95 -1.03 -9.38
C TRP A 3 34.61 -0.31 -9.36
N LEU A 4 33.93 -0.10 -10.49
CA LEU A 4 32.53 0.35 -10.52
C LEU A 4 31.66 -0.82 -10.97
N PHE A 5 30.70 -1.23 -10.13
CA PHE A 5 29.75 -2.28 -10.46
C PHE A 5 28.33 -1.73 -10.44
N LEU A 6 27.64 -1.78 -11.58
CA LEU A 6 26.20 -1.61 -11.60
C LEU A 6 25.56 -2.95 -11.18
N CYS A 7 24.85 -2.96 -10.06
CA CYS A 7 24.17 -4.16 -9.58
C CYS A 7 22.92 -4.40 -10.43
N ASN A 8 23.06 -5.19 -11.49
CA ASN A 8 21.90 -5.74 -12.21
C ASN A 8 21.41 -6.98 -11.46
N ASN A 9 20.09 -7.06 -11.17
CA ASN A 9 19.27 -8.07 -10.48
C ASN A 9 19.70 -9.57 -10.51
N SER A 10 20.97 -9.88 -10.28
CA SER A 10 21.59 -11.18 -10.53
C SER A 10 22.67 -11.46 -9.51
N LEU A 11 22.78 -12.73 -9.11
CA LEU A 11 23.83 -13.17 -8.20
C LEU A 11 25.19 -13.03 -8.89
N PHE A 12 26.11 -12.35 -8.21
CA PHE A 12 27.46 -12.16 -8.70
C PHE A 12 28.49 -12.46 -7.61
N ARG A 13 29.72 -12.75 -8.05
CA ARG A 13 30.88 -12.90 -7.16
C ARG A 13 32.16 -12.51 -7.87
N TYR A 14 32.81 -11.47 -7.38
CA TYR A 14 34.11 -10.99 -7.85
C TYR A 14 35.14 -11.14 -6.73
N ARG A 15 36.34 -11.54 -7.10
CA ARG A 15 37.45 -11.75 -6.17
C ARG A 15 38.69 -11.06 -6.70
N TYR A 16 39.33 -10.28 -5.85
CA TYR A 16 40.57 -9.58 -6.10
C TYR A 16 41.54 -9.81 -4.94
N THR A 17 42.84 -9.86 -5.24
CA THR A 17 43.88 -10.00 -4.22
C THR A 17 44.79 -8.80 -4.25
N HIS A 18 44.94 -8.15 -3.10
CA HIS A 18 45.87 -7.05 -2.89
C HIS A 18 47.05 -7.56 -2.05
N ASN A 19 48.23 -7.62 -2.65
CA ASN A 19 49.46 -8.03 -1.98
C ASN A 19 50.20 -6.81 -1.45
N VAL A 20 50.73 -6.89 -0.22
CA VAL A 20 51.49 -5.82 0.44
C VAL A 20 52.77 -6.39 1.06
N GLU A 21 53.70 -5.52 1.41
CA GLU A 21 54.97 -5.91 2.02
C GLU A 21 54.84 -6.20 3.53
N GLN A 22 55.91 -6.73 4.14
CA GLN A 22 55.93 -6.99 5.57
C GLN A 22 55.88 -5.66 6.34
N GLY A 23 54.92 -5.53 7.26
CA GLY A 23 54.68 -4.28 8.01
C GLY A 23 53.57 -3.42 7.43
N GLU A 24 52.99 -3.82 6.29
CA GLU A 24 51.85 -3.14 5.67
C GLU A 24 50.53 -3.92 5.84
N GLY A 25 49.41 -3.19 5.79
CA GLY A 25 48.06 -3.73 5.73
C GLY A 25 47.32 -3.27 4.47
N VAL A 26 46.11 -3.78 4.25
CA VAL A 26 45.23 -3.36 3.16
C VAL A 26 43.99 -2.66 3.71
N ALA A 27 43.68 -1.50 3.16
CA ALA A 27 42.44 -0.77 3.42
C ALA A 27 41.57 -0.76 2.15
N VAL A 28 40.29 -1.10 2.30
CA VAL A 28 39.26 -0.96 1.25
C VAL A 28 38.38 0.23 1.61
N LEU A 29 38.48 1.27 0.77
CA LEU A 29 37.81 2.55 0.93
C LEU A 29 36.66 2.66 -0.07
N PHE A 30 35.48 3.05 0.39
CA PHE A 30 34.28 3.19 -0.44
C PHE A 30 34.07 4.64 -0.86
N HIS A 31 33.99 4.90 -2.16
CA HIS A 31 33.53 6.18 -2.67
C HIS A 31 32.01 6.16 -2.92
N GLN A 32 31.47 5.03 -3.36
CA GLN A 32 30.03 4.81 -3.42
C GLN A 32 29.69 3.38 -2.98
N PHE A 33 28.59 3.22 -2.26
CA PHE A 33 28.08 1.92 -1.83
C PHE A 33 26.57 2.06 -1.60
N LEU A 34 25.83 2.01 -2.71
CA LEU A 34 24.37 2.00 -2.75
C LEU A 34 23.97 0.67 -3.39
N ALA A 35 23.60 -0.30 -2.57
CA ALA A 35 23.43 -1.68 -3.02
C ALA A 35 22.40 -2.40 -2.15
N ASN A 36 21.85 -3.49 -2.69
CA ASN A 36 20.94 -4.35 -1.95
C ASN A 36 21.57 -4.78 -0.62
N ALA A 37 20.76 -4.92 0.43
CA ALA A 37 21.15 -5.46 1.73
C ALA A 37 21.93 -6.79 1.66
N GLY A 38 21.68 -7.61 0.63
CA GLY A 38 22.41 -8.86 0.35
C GLY A 38 23.77 -8.69 -0.33
N ASP A 39 24.07 -7.53 -0.92
CA ASP A 39 25.32 -7.28 -1.64
C ASP A 39 26.40 -6.82 -0.66
N CYS A 40 27.47 -7.60 -0.58
CA CYS A 40 28.50 -7.47 0.44
C CYS A 40 29.89 -7.31 -0.17
N VAL A 41 30.72 -6.53 0.50
CA VAL A 41 32.17 -6.53 0.32
C VAL A 41 32.81 -7.15 1.55
N THR A 42 33.66 -8.15 1.33
CA THR A 42 34.43 -8.84 2.38
C THR A 42 35.92 -8.73 2.07
N ALA A 43 36.73 -8.29 3.03
CA ALA A 43 38.18 -8.31 2.96
C ALA A 43 38.72 -9.31 4.00
N CYS A 44 39.40 -10.35 3.54
CA CYS A 44 40.00 -11.39 4.38
C CYS A 44 41.53 -11.36 4.24
N ASP A 45 42.23 -11.36 5.36
CA ASP A 45 43.69 -11.43 5.40
C ASP A 45 44.22 -12.86 5.17
N VAL A 46 45.55 -13.03 5.08
CA VAL A 46 46.17 -14.36 4.86
C VAL A 46 45.93 -15.36 6.01
N ASN A 47 45.56 -14.86 7.20
CA ASN A 47 45.22 -15.67 8.37
C ASN A 47 43.72 -15.94 8.47
N SER A 48 42.95 -15.64 7.41
CA SER A 48 41.49 -15.76 7.35
C SER A 48 40.72 -14.89 8.34
N VAL A 49 41.32 -13.79 8.82
CA VAL A 49 40.60 -12.74 9.56
C VAL A 49 39.87 -11.87 8.56
N CYS A 50 38.55 -11.89 8.60
CA CYS A 50 37.70 -11.19 7.63
C CYS A 50 36.94 -10.03 8.26
N GLN A 51 36.78 -8.95 7.50
CA GLN A 51 35.80 -7.90 7.74
C GLN A 51 34.83 -7.83 6.58
N SER A 52 33.55 -7.57 6.86
CA SER A 52 32.53 -7.46 5.84
C SER A 52 31.56 -6.31 6.11
N THR A 53 30.99 -5.77 5.05
CA THR A 53 29.88 -4.81 5.11
C THR A 53 28.97 -5.04 3.90
N CYS A 54 27.68 -4.73 4.05
CA CYS A 54 26.64 -5.00 3.06
C CYS A 54 25.59 -3.88 3.04
N GLY A 55 24.82 -3.77 1.96
CA GLY A 55 23.76 -2.78 1.81
C GLY A 55 24.26 -1.35 1.60
N ASP A 56 23.42 -0.36 1.90
CA ASP A 56 23.72 1.06 1.68
C ASP A 56 24.68 1.64 2.74
N VAL A 57 25.95 1.24 2.64
CA VAL A 57 26.98 1.62 3.63
C VAL A 57 27.11 3.14 3.72
N MET A 58 27.02 3.87 2.61
CA MET A 58 27.21 5.32 2.59
C MET A 58 26.06 6.09 3.26
N ASP A 59 24.86 5.50 3.34
CA ASP A 59 23.64 6.14 3.86
C ASP A 59 23.45 5.94 5.37
N HIS A 60 24.24 5.06 5.99
CA HIS A 60 24.09 4.72 7.40
C HIS A 60 25.18 5.33 8.30
N PRO A 61 24.87 6.28 9.21
CA PRO A 61 25.84 7.04 10.00
C PRO A 61 26.64 6.18 11.01
N LYS A 62 26.19 4.96 11.30
CA LYS A 62 26.84 4.04 12.25
C LYS A 62 27.67 2.94 11.58
N THR A 63 27.60 2.82 10.26
CA THR A 63 28.31 1.78 9.52
C THR A 63 29.71 2.25 9.17
N LYS A 64 30.70 1.39 9.41
CA LYS A 64 32.09 1.67 9.05
C LYS A 64 32.22 1.84 7.54
N LYS A 65 32.87 2.91 7.11
CA LYS A 65 33.10 3.25 5.69
C LYS A 65 34.41 2.68 5.12
N ILE A 66 35.04 1.75 5.85
CA ILE A 66 36.32 1.14 5.49
C ILE A 66 36.37 -0.32 5.95
N LEU A 67 37.04 -1.17 5.18
CA LEU A 67 37.46 -2.51 5.63
C LEU A 67 38.98 -2.54 5.76
N ILE A 68 39.50 -3.12 6.83
CA ILE A 68 40.94 -3.13 7.11
C ILE A 68 41.42 -4.55 7.40
N THR A 69 42.54 -4.92 6.79
CA THR A 69 43.31 -6.13 7.11
C THR A 69 44.74 -5.77 7.52
N ASN A 70 45.37 -6.64 8.30
CA ASN A 70 46.74 -6.42 8.79
C ASN A 70 47.83 -7.08 7.93
N SER A 71 47.47 -7.50 6.71
CA SER A 71 48.37 -8.11 5.73
C SER A 71 47.68 -8.14 4.36
N SER A 72 48.32 -8.76 3.36
CA SER A 72 47.73 -9.01 2.05
C SER A 72 46.32 -9.56 2.17
N ALA A 73 45.41 -9.03 1.34
CA ALA A 73 43.98 -9.30 1.47
C ALA A 73 43.39 -9.92 0.20
N THR A 74 42.52 -10.90 0.39
CA THR A 74 41.50 -11.25 -0.59
C THR A 74 40.28 -10.37 -0.35
N ILE A 75 39.93 -9.57 -1.34
CA ILE A 75 38.71 -8.76 -1.37
C ILE A 75 37.68 -9.49 -2.25
N THR A 76 36.52 -9.79 -1.68
CA THR A 76 35.41 -10.45 -2.36
C THR A 76 34.21 -9.53 -2.35
N MET A 77 33.68 -9.21 -3.53
CA MET A 77 32.39 -8.52 -3.70
C MET A 77 31.39 -9.56 -4.17
N GLN A 78 30.29 -9.77 -3.45
CA GLN A 78 29.33 -10.82 -3.77
C GLN A 78 27.91 -10.49 -3.34
N SER A 79 26.95 -11.01 -4.07
CA SER A 79 25.55 -11.01 -3.67
C SER A 79 25.25 -12.26 -2.84
N THR A 80 24.75 -12.08 -1.62
CA THR A 80 24.43 -13.15 -0.66
C THR A 80 22.94 -13.45 -0.53
N ALA A 81 22.09 -12.60 -1.13
CA ALA A 81 20.64 -12.76 -1.18
C ALA A 81 20.12 -12.44 -2.59
N PRO A 82 18.92 -12.88 -2.96
CA PRO A 82 18.27 -12.47 -4.21
C PRO A 82 18.11 -10.95 -4.29
N ALA A 83 17.98 -10.45 -5.52
CA ALA A 83 17.65 -9.05 -5.77
C ALA A 83 16.34 -8.65 -5.07
N ASP A 84 16.29 -7.44 -4.51
CA ASP A 84 15.13 -6.87 -3.83
C ASP A 84 14.12 -6.26 -4.83
N GLY A 85 14.46 -6.27 -6.11
CA GLY A 85 13.64 -5.78 -7.22
C GLY A 85 13.83 -4.29 -7.53
N ASN A 86 14.71 -3.59 -6.80
CA ASN A 86 15.04 -2.19 -7.05
C ASN A 86 16.34 -2.07 -7.87
N TYR A 87 16.49 -0.95 -8.57
CA TYR A 87 17.75 -0.62 -9.21
C TYR A 87 18.70 0.04 -8.22
N HIS A 88 19.93 -0.47 -8.18
CA HIS A 88 20.99 0.07 -7.34
C HIS A 88 22.20 0.50 -8.18
N THR A 89 22.79 1.62 -7.80
CA THR A 89 24.00 2.20 -8.40
C THR A 89 25.19 1.28 -8.22
N GLY A 90 25.19 0.53 -7.12
CA GLY A 90 26.16 -0.48 -6.75
C GLY A 90 27.35 0.08 -5.99
N ILE A 91 28.50 -0.55 -6.18
CA ILE A 91 29.66 -0.38 -5.30
C ILE A 91 30.84 0.15 -6.09
N TYR A 92 31.40 1.26 -5.60
CA TYR A 92 32.66 1.81 -6.04
C TYR A 92 33.67 1.92 -4.90
N ALA A 93 34.71 1.10 -4.96
CA ALA A 93 35.71 0.97 -3.90
C ALA A 93 37.15 0.99 -4.45
N LYS A 94 38.07 1.50 -3.63
CA LYS A 94 39.51 1.52 -3.88
C LYS A 94 40.24 0.78 -2.76
N SER A 95 41.10 -0.16 -3.13
CA SER A 95 42.01 -0.81 -2.19
C SER A 95 43.38 -0.11 -2.19
N ILE A 96 43.93 0.20 -1.02
CA ILE A 96 45.26 0.80 -0.83
C ILE A 96 46.07 0.03 0.21
N SER A 97 47.40 0.11 0.13
CA SER A 97 48.29 -0.32 1.20
C SER A 97 48.43 0.81 2.25
N PHE A 98 48.76 0.43 3.49
CA PHE A 98 49.06 1.37 4.55
C PHE A 98 50.04 0.77 5.57
N ASP A 99 50.82 1.61 6.24
CA ASP A 99 51.77 1.19 7.28
C ASP A 99 51.02 0.78 8.58
N LEU A 100 51.28 -0.43 9.09
CA LEU A 100 50.61 -0.95 10.29
C LEU A 100 51.01 -0.24 11.59
N ALA A 101 52.21 0.33 11.66
CA ALA A 101 52.74 1.02 12.82
C ALA A 101 52.08 2.40 13.00
N THR A 102 51.87 3.13 11.91
CA THR A 102 51.26 4.47 11.95
C THR A 102 49.76 4.46 11.67
N ARG A 103 49.27 3.49 10.89
CA ARG A 103 47.92 3.41 10.33
C ARG A 103 47.47 4.68 9.62
N THR A 104 48.39 5.26 8.85
CA THR A 104 48.19 6.43 8.00
C THR A 104 47.85 6.00 6.58
N TYR A 105 46.81 6.60 5.99
CA TYR A 105 46.38 6.33 4.61
C TYR A 105 46.92 7.35 3.60
N PHE A 106 47.59 8.39 4.09
CA PHE A 106 48.19 9.47 3.31
C PHE A 106 49.24 10.20 4.15
N ASP A 107 50.07 11.01 3.48
CA ASP A 107 51.12 11.80 4.11
C ASP A 107 50.61 13.17 4.57
N CYS A 108 50.89 13.51 5.83
CA CYS A 108 50.65 14.85 6.36
C CYS A 108 51.65 15.87 5.81
N ASN A 109 51.22 17.12 5.70
CA ASN A 109 51.96 18.24 5.10
C ASN A 109 52.28 18.04 3.62
N SER A 110 51.39 17.33 2.91
CA SER A 110 51.48 17.09 1.48
C SER A 110 50.65 18.09 0.67
N THR A 111 51.01 18.23 -0.59
CA THR A 111 50.18 18.87 -1.61
C THR A 111 49.70 17.79 -2.58
N VAL A 112 48.41 17.74 -2.84
CA VAL A 112 47.75 16.74 -3.67
C VAL A 112 47.09 17.43 -4.86
N ASP A 113 47.58 17.12 -6.05
CA ASP A 113 46.91 17.50 -7.30
C ASP A 113 45.80 16.48 -7.59
N LEU A 114 44.55 16.92 -7.46
CA LEU A 114 43.37 16.10 -7.70
C LEU A 114 43.19 15.87 -9.21
N LYS A 115 42.92 14.61 -9.58
CA LYS A 115 42.65 14.21 -10.95
C LYS A 115 41.15 14.07 -11.16
N ASP A 116 40.66 14.56 -12.30
CA ASP A 116 39.26 14.43 -12.70
C ASP A 116 38.80 12.97 -12.60
N GLY A 117 37.75 12.72 -11.80
CA GLY A 117 37.14 11.39 -11.65
C GLY A 117 37.83 10.44 -10.66
N GLU A 118 38.89 10.87 -9.95
CA GLU A 118 39.50 10.07 -8.88
C GLU A 118 39.38 10.76 -7.51
N PRO A 119 38.57 10.21 -6.58
CA PRO A 119 38.48 10.75 -5.22
C PRO A 119 39.79 10.57 -4.46
N PHE A 120 40.14 11.58 -3.68
CA PHE A 120 41.09 11.45 -2.59
C PHE A 120 40.37 11.11 -1.29
N PHE A 121 40.83 10.06 -0.62
CA PHE A 121 40.26 9.58 0.63
C PHE A 121 40.98 10.21 1.82
N LEU A 122 40.45 11.33 2.31
CA LEU A 122 40.94 11.98 3.51
C LEU A 122 40.31 11.32 4.74
N VAL A 123 40.93 10.24 5.22
CA VAL A 123 40.41 9.41 6.31
C VAL A 123 41.32 9.51 7.53
N SER A 124 40.75 9.77 8.71
CA SER A 124 41.56 9.90 9.93
C SER A 124 42.38 8.63 10.20
N GLN A 125 43.59 8.80 10.75
CA GLN A 125 44.46 7.68 11.08
C GLN A 125 43.74 6.66 11.96
N ASN A 126 43.90 5.37 11.67
CA ASN A 126 43.24 4.26 12.38
C ASN A 126 41.68 4.31 12.41
N TYR A 127 41.02 5.12 11.56
CA TYR A 127 39.55 5.14 11.42
C TYR A 127 38.97 3.71 11.31
N PRO A 128 37.86 3.38 11.99
CA PRO A 128 37.02 4.24 12.84
C PRO A 128 37.45 4.28 14.32
N ASN A 129 38.67 3.84 14.63
CA ASN A 129 39.21 3.84 15.98
C ASN A 129 40.03 5.10 16.23
N THR A 130 40.44 5.28 17.49
CA THR A 130 41.28 6.41 17.89
C THR A 130 42.64 6.39 17.16
N PRO A 131 43.10 7.53 16.64
CA PRO A 131 44.43 7.68 16.03
C PRO A 131 45.58 7.28 16.96
N TYR A 132 46.69 6.81 16.38
CA TYR A 132 47.93 6.52 17.11
C TYR A 132 48.87 7.73 17.17
N GLN A 133 48.75 8.67 16.24
CA GLN A 133 49.51 9.93 16.25
C GLN A 133 48.59 11.12 16.48
N PHE A 134 49.10 12.12 17.18
CA PHE A 134 48.36 13.32 17.58
C PHE A 134 49.01 14.61 17.07
N SER A 135 49.97 14.49 16.15
CA SER A 135 50.59 15.64 15.48
C SER A 135 49.56 16.38 14.63
N ARG A 136 49.74 17.69 14.52
CA ARG A 136 48.96 18.48 13.57
C ARG A 136 49.25 18.00 12.15
N CYS A 137 48.20 17.80 11.38
CA CYS A 137 48.24 17.42 9.99
C CYS A 137 47.65 18.54 9.14
N GLU A 138 48.27 18.82 8.02
CA GLU A 138 47.79 19.77 7.03
C GLU A 138 47.93 19.15 5.64
N VAL A 139 46.90 19.25 4.80
CA VAL A 139 46.93 18.76 3.42
C VAL A 139 46.40 19.88 2.53
N THR A 140 47.12 20.18 1.46
CA THR A 140 46.67 21.15 0.46
C THR A 140 46.25 20.42 -0.79
N PHE A 141 45.02 20.64 -1.23
CA PHE A 141 44.47 20.10 -2.46
C PHE A 141 44.47 21.17 -3.53
N ALA A 142 44.83 20.78 -4.76
CA ALA A 142 44.73 21.60 -5.94
C ALA A 142 43.91 20.88 -7.02
N ALA A 143 43.10 21.62 -7.76
CA ALA A 143 42.30 21.12 -8.87
C ALA A 143 42.27 22.16 -10.01
N VAL A 144 41.96 21.69 -11.22
CA VAL A 144 41.91 22.54 -12.41
C VAL A 144 40.78 23.58 -12.33
N ASP A 145 39.60 23.19 -11.83
CA ASP A 145 38.42 24.06 -11.74
C ASP A 145 37.90 24.18 -10.30
N ALA A 146 37.27 23.14 -9.78
CA ALA A 146 36.67 23.16 -8.44
C ALA A 146 36.95 21.87 -7.66
N ILE A 147 36.79 21.98 -6.34
CA ILE A 147 37.00 20.93 -5.35
C ILE A 147 35.72 20.74 -4.55
N ARG A 148 35.23 19.51 -4.48
CA ARG A 148 34.15 19.07 -3.61
C ARG A 148 34.75 18.33 -2.41
N VAL A 149 34.18 18.57 -1.24
CA VAL A 149 34.50 17.87 0.00
C VAL A 149 33.21 17.24 0.53
N ALA A 150 33.13 15.91 0.51
CA ALA A 150 31.99 15.16 1.00
C ALA A 150 32.34 14.46 2.32
N ILE A 151 31.65 14.84 3.39
CA ILE A 151 31.92 14.40 4.75
C ILE A 151 30.84 13.40 5.14
N TYR A 152 31.16 12.10 5.07
CA TYR A 152 30.24 11.01 5.40
C TYR A 152 30.31 10.59 6.86
N ASP A 153 31.43 10.84 7.51
CA ASP A 153 31.57 10.64 8.94
C ASP A 153 32.48 11.70 9.52
N LEU A 154 32.02 12.42 10.55
CA LEU A 154 32.85 13.34 11.32
C LEU A 154 32.44 13.31 12.79
N VAL A 155 33.29 12.72 13.61
CA VAL A 155 33.17 12.69 15.06
C VAL A 155 34.53 12.90 15.70
N THR A 156 34.76 14.14 16.11
CA THR A 156 36.02 14.60 16.66
C THR A 156 35.79 15.70 17.71
N VAL A 157 36.60 15.65 18.77
CA VAL A 157 36.62 16.69 19.82
C VAL A 157 37.35 17.95 19.33
N ASN A 158 38.36 17.78 18.48
CA ASN A 158 39.09 18.89 17.87
C ASN A 158 38.48 19.24 16.51
N SER A 159 38.61 20.49 16.07
CA SER A 159 38.07 20.93 14.78
C SER A 159 38.88 20.43 13.60
N VAL A 160 38.19 19.96 12.56
CA VAL A 160 38.73 19.90 11.20
C VAL A 160 38.45 21.25 10.55
N LEU A 161 39.51 21.88 10.04
CA LEU A 161 39.47 23.20 9.43
C LEU A 161 39.64 23.09 7.92
N PHE A 162 38.69 23.65 7.19
CA PHE A 162 38.71 23.77 5.74
C PHE A 162 38.87 25.24 5.36
N LYS A 163 39.94 25.57 4.63
CA LYS A 163 40.26 26.94 4.25
C LYS A 163 40.53 27.02 2.75
N GLY A 164 39.80 27.89 2.06
CA GLY A 164 39.92 28.05 0.62
C GLY A 164 39.11 29.22 0.11
N VAL A 165 38.79 29.19 -1.19
CA VAL A 165 37.88 30.14 -1.83
C VAL A 165 36.61 29.38 -2.20
N ASP A 166 35.43 29.84 -1.79
CA ASP A 166 34.17 29.19 -2.14
C ASP A 166 33.82 29.36 -3.63
N ILE A 167 32.79 28.66 -4.09
CA ILE A 167 32.31 28.74 -5.49
C ILE A 167 31.82 30.14 -5.91
N SER A 168 31.59 31.06 -4.97
CA SER A 168 31.24 32.47 -5.23
C SER A 168 32.48 33.38 -5.36
N GLY A 169 33.69 32.84 -5.18
CA GLY A 169 34.95 33.57 -5.26
C GLY A 169 35.37 34.25 -3.95
N LYS A 170 34.73 33.93 -2.82
CA LYS A 170 35.05 34.53 -1.52
C LYS A 170 35.97 33.61 -0.70
N PRO A 171 36.98 34.15 0.00
CA PRO A 171 37.73 33.38 0.98
C PRO A 171 36.80 32.90 2.09
N VAL A 172 36.81 31.60 2.37
CA VAL A 172 35.97 30.98 3.40
C VAL A 172 36.82 30.08 4.28
N GLU A 173 36.49 30.10 5.57
CA GLU A 173 37.06 29.23 6.59
C GLU A 173 35.91 28.50 7.30
N VAL A 174 35.84 27.18 7.16
CA VAL A 174 34.82 26.32 7.80
C VAL A 174 35.48 25.46 8.87
N ARG A 175 34.92 25.48 10.08
CA ARG A 175 35.38 24.68 11.21
C ARG A 175 34.29 23.71 11.63
N LEU A 176 34.58 22.41 11.56
CA LEU A 176 33.65 21.36 11.96
C LEU A 176 34.23 20.53 13.10
N SER A 177 33.42 20.30 14.13
CA SER A 177 33.74 19.48 15.31
C SER A 177 32.46 19.04 15.99
N GLY A 178 32.53 17.99 16.81
CA GLY A 178 31.41 17.48 17.59
C GLY A 178 31.05 16.05 17.19
N ARG A 179 29.88 15.60 17.66
CA ARG A 179 29.39 14.22 17.51
C ARG A 179 28.33 14.07 16.42
N HIS A 180 27.51 15.10 16.22
CA HIS A 180 26.28 15.01 15.45
C HIS A 180 26.37 15.72 14.10
N VAL A 181 27.60 15.97 13.60
CA VAL A 181 27.79 16.74 12.35
C VAL A 181 27.24 15.97 11.14
N THR A 182 27.35 14.64 11.16
CA THR A 182 26.91 13.75 10.07
C THR A 182 26.05 12.60 10.59
N ASP A 183 25.35 12.80 11.71
CA ASP A 183 24.50 11.76 12.29
C ASP A 183 23.17 11.60 11.52
N ASP A 184 22.69 12.67 10.88
CA ASP A 184 21.47 12.65 10.06
C ASP A 184 21.82 12.54 8.56
N GLU A 185 22.58 13.50 8.03
CA GLU A 185 22.96 13.58 6.60
C GLU A 185 24.46 13.89 6.43
N PRO A 186 25.11 13.41 5.36
CA PRO A 186 26.47 13.83 5.03
C PRO A 186 26.54 15.34 4.73
N VAL A 187 27.71 15.95 4.94
CA VAL A 187 27.92 17.39 4.68
C VAL A 187 28.80 17.58 3.44
N ALA A 188 28.40 18.46 2.53
CA ALA A 188 29.17 18.80 1.35
C ALA A 188 29.65 20.26 1.38
N LEU A 189 30.93 20.47 1.07
CA LEU A 189 31.54 21.81 0.92
C LEU A 189 32.18 21.93 -0.47
N TYR A 190 32.15 23.13 -1.04
CA TYR A 190 32.64 23.39 -2.40
C TYR A 190 33.61 24.57 -2.44
N PHE A 191 34.76 24.35 -3.07
CA PHE A 191 35.84 25.32 -3.17
C PHE A 191 36.35 25.46 -4.62
N LEU A 192 36.93 26.60 -4.95
CA LEU A 192 37.58 26.87 -6.24
C LEU A 192 39.06 26.57 -6.17
N LYS A 193 39.56 25.72 -7.08
CA LYS A 193 40.97 25.43 -7.41
C LYS A 193 41.89 24.96 -6.29
N SER A 194 41.74 25.44 -5.06
CA SER A 194 42.62 25.16 -3.94
C SER A 194 41.85 25.07 -2.64
N LEU A 195 42.19 24.07 -1.83
CA LEU A 195 41.66 23.85 -0.50
C LEU A 195 42.78 23.40 0.43
N GLN A 196 42.94 24.08 1.56
CA GLN A 196 43.77 23.61 2.67
C GLN A 196 42.88 22.98 3.73
N VAL A 197 43.18 21.74 4.12
CA VAL A 197 42.53 21.05 5.24
C VAL A 197 43.54 20.85 6.35
N SER A 198 43.19 21.25 7.57
CA SER A 198 44.05 21.05 8.74
C SER A 198 43.28 20.49 9.92
N PHE A 199 43.90 19.58 10.65
CA PHE A 199 43.33 18.97 11.84
C PHE A 199 44.44 18.53 12.79
N ALA A 200 44.10 18.39 14.07
CA ALA A 200 44.99 17.83 15.07
C ALA A 200 44.22 16.74 15.84
N PRO A 201 44.59 15.46 15.74
CA PRO A 201 43.93 14.41 16.50
C PRO A 201 44.06 14.65 18.01
N SER A 202 43.04 14.25 18.78
CA SER A 202 43.06 14.38 20.24
C SER A 202 43.50 13.08 20.90
N ASN A 203 44.41 13.15 21.88
CA ASN A 203 44.77 12.01 22.75
C ASN A 203 43.71 11.72 23.82
N ARG A 204 42.56 12.41 23.79
CA ARG A 204 41.45 12.11 24.70
C ARG A 204 40.74 10.86 24.20
N THR A 205 41.08 9.71 24.78
CA THR A 205 40.29 8.48 24.65
C THR A 205 38.90 8.76 25.21
N THR A 206 37.94 8.87 24.31
CA THR A 206 36.53 8.97 24.66
C THR A 206 35.77 8.03 23.74
N SER A 207 34.55 7.65 24.12
CA SER A 207 33.59 7.02 23.19
C SER A 207 33.20 7.96 22.01
N TYR A 208 33.82 9.15 21.91
CA TYR A 208 33.47 10.28 21.03
C TYR A 208 34.53 10.61 19.98
N SER A 209 35.45 9.70 19.64
CA SER A 209 36.49 9.96 18.63
C SER A 209 36.61 8.80 17.63
N ARG A 210 35.58 8.61 16.79
CA ARG A 210 35.70 7.72 15.61
C ARG A 210 36.47 8.35 14.46
N GLY A 211 36.76 9.65 14.54
CA GLY A 211 37.58 10.38 13.58
C GLY A 211 36.73 10.92 12.43
N PHE A 212 37.21 10.82 11.19
CA PHE A 212 36.46 11.26 10.03
C PHE A 212 36.72 10.40 8.79
N TYR A 213 35.72 10.39 7.91
CA TYR A 213 35.76 9.81 6.58
C TYR A 213 35.29 10.87 5.57
N ILE A 214 36.25 11.46 4.85
CA ILE A 214 36.02 12.57 3.93
C ILE A 214 36.51 12.19 2.54
N LEU A 215 35.67 12.43 1.54
CA LEU A 215 36.04 12.33 0.13
C LEU A 215 36.33 13.72 -0.41
N VAL A 216 37.45 13.87 -1.12
CA VAL A 216 37.86 15.13 -1.75
C VAL A 216 38.01 14.88 -3.24
N ASP A 217 37.15 15.52 -4.02
CA ASP A 217 37.00 15.28 -5.45
C ASP A 217 37.27 16.56 -6.23
N SER A 218 38.01 16.46 -7.33
CA SER A 218 38.00 17.53 -8.35
C SER A 218 36.79 17.37 -9.24
N PHE A 219 36.16 18.49 -9.60
CA PHE A 219 35.03 18.48 -10.52
C PHE A 219 35.03 19.70 -11.44
N LYS A 220 34.35 19.53 -12.58
CA LYS A 220 34.11 20.60 -13.54
C LYS A 220 32.75 21.20 -13.28
N ARG A 221 32.72 22.52 -13.09
CA ARG A 221 31.47 23.26 -12.98
C ARG A 221 30.80 23.26 -14.34
N GLY A 222 29.70 22.53 -14.44
CA GLY A 222 28.86 22.48 -15.63
C GLY A 222 27.76 23.53 -15.59
N SER A 223 27.13 23.75 -16.74
CA SER A 223 25.82 24.38 -16.78
C SER A 223 24.77 23.37 -16.31
N ALA A 224 23.80 23.83 -15.51
CA ALA A 224 22.67 22.98 -15.17
C ALA A 224 21.94 22.53 -16.44
N SER A 225 21.62 21.23 -16.55
CA SER A 225 20.93 20.67 -17.71
C SER A 225 19.70 19.87 -17.31
N SER A 226 18.63 20.04 -18.07
CA SER A 226 17.38 19.30 -17.95
C SER A 226 17.17 18.27 -19.07
N GLU A 227 18.14 18.10 -19.98
CA GLU A 227 17.99 17.24 -21.17
C GLU A 227 17.72 15.77 -20.82
N ALA A 228 18.26 15.29 -19.71
CA ALA A 228 18.05 13.92 -19.23
C ALA A 228 16.77 13.77 -18.38
N CYS A 229 15.99 14.83 -18.15
CA CYS A 229 14.75 14.79 -17.37
C CYS A 229 13.57 14.39 -18.28
N MET A 230 12.90 13.29 -17.96
CA MET A 230 11.71 12.84 -18.69
C MET A 230 10.50 13.69 -18.31
N ASN A 231 9.81 14.27 -19.30
CA ASN A 231 8.61 15.10 -19.11
C ASN A 231 8.81 16.27 -18.12
N ASN A 232 9.96 16.94 -18.22
CA ASN A 232 10.28 18.13 -17.45
C ASN A 232 9.32 19.30 -17.74
N GLY A 233 8.92 20.03 -16.69
CA GLY A 233 8.04 21.19 -16.78
C GLY A 233 6.67 20.98 -16.13
N ALA A 234 5.71 21.81 -16.54
CA ALA A 234 4.35 21.79 -16.00
C ALA A 234 3.43 20.93 -16.87
N VAL A 235 2.64 20.06 -16.24
CA VAL A 235 1.68 19.17 -16.89
C VAL A 235 0.37 19.17 -16.11
N THR A 236 -0.73 19.49 -16.79
CA THR A 236 -2.07 19.21 -16.26
C THR A 236 -2.41 17.76 -16.54
N VAL A 237 -2.63 16.97 -15.48
CA VAL A 237 -2.89 15.53 -15.58
C VAL A 237 -4.39 15.34 -15.67
N HIS A 238 -4.89 14.72 -16.74
CA HIS A 238 -6.32 14.45 -16.92
C HIS A 238 -6.76 13.12 -16.28
N SER A 239 -8.07 12.93 -16.05
CA SER A 239 -8.63 11.69 -15.51
C SER A 239 -8.20 10.47 -16.34
N GLY A 240 -7.69 9.43 -15.67
CA GLY A 240 -7.19 8.20 -16.30
C GLY A 240 -5.86 8.36 -17.07
N GLN A 241 -5.30 9.57 -17.12
CA GLN A 241 -3.96 9.79 -17.67
C GLN A 241 -2.91 9.39 -16.62
N THR A 242 -1.93 8.61 -17.07
CA THR A 242 -0.71 8.36 -16.31
C THR A 242 0.43 9.13 -16.96
N VAL A 243 1.12 9.98 -16.18
CA VAL A 243 2.27 10.76 -16.66
C VAL A 243 3.55 10.20 -16.02
N LEU A 244 4.45 9.70 -16.85
CA LEU A 244 5.77 9.23 -16.40
C LEU A 244 6.70 10.43 -16.20
N PHE A 245 7.57 10.37 -15.19
CA PHE A 245 8.64 11.35 -14.97
C PHE A 245 9.84 10.63 -14.38
N GLY A 246 11.04 11.20 -14.53
CA GLY A 246 12.24 10.48 -14.13
C GLY A 246 13.51 10.96 -14.81
N THR A 247 14.59 10.24 -14.54
CA THR A 247 15.84 10.34 -15.27
C THR A 247 15.80 9.41 -16.48
N ALA A 248 16.13 9.90 -17.67
CA ALA A 248 16.06 9.14 -18.93
C ALA A 248 16.92 7.85 -18.94
N ASN A 249 17.99 7.83 -18.14
CA ASN A 249 18.91 6.69 -18.06
C ASN A 249 18.50 5.65 -16.99
N PHE A 250 17.40 5.86 -16.26
CA PHE A 250 17.02 5.00 -15.13
C PHE A 250 16.96 3.52 -15.55
N GLY A 251 17.63 2.66 -14.77
CA GLY A 251 17.72 1.21 -15.03
C GLY A 251 18.66 0.79 -16.17
N SER A 252 19.24 1.73 -16.91
CA SER A 252 20.23 1.47 -17.99
C SER A 252 21.61 2.05 -17.70
N GLY A 253 21.69 3.04 -16.80
CA GLY A 253 22.93 3.70 -16.38
C GLY A 253 22.64 4.76 -15.33
N THR A 254 23.62 5.63 -15.09
CA THR A 254 23.51 6.72 -14.13
C THR A 254 23.00 8.01 -14.77
N TYR A 255 22.42 8.91 -13.97
CA TYR A 255 22.08 10.28 -14.44
C TYR A 255 23.33 11.13 -14.67
N PRO A 256 23.30 12.11 -15.60
CA PRO A 256 24.44 12.99 -15.84
C PRO A 256 24.70 13.97 -14.69
N PRO A 257 25.92 14.55 -14.58
CA PRO A 257 26.23 15.51 -13.54
C PRO A 257 25.59 16.88 -13.85
N ASN A 258 25.43 17.72 -12.83
CA ASN A 258 24.79 19.04 -12.91
C ASN A 258 23.35 18.98 -13.48
N MET A 259 22.61 17.92 -13.18
CA MET A 259 21.24 17.75 -13.64
C MET A 259 20.29 18.66 -12.86
N GLN A 260 19.33 19.29 -13.53
CA GLN A 260 18.30 20.10 -12.91
C GLN A 260 16.95 19.81 -13.55
N CYS A 261 16.10 19.10 -12.81
CA CYS A 261 14.72 18.83 -13.22
C CYS A 261 13.75 19.64 -12.37
N SER A 262 12.68 20.11 -13.01
CA SER A 262 11.57 20.79 -12.36
C SER A 262 10.27 20.25 -12.95
N TYR A 263 9.46 19.64 -12.10
CA TYR A 263 8.17 19.07 -12.45
C TYR A 263 7.07 19.80 -11.69
N SER A 264 5.96 20.07 -12.37
CA SER A 264 4.75 20.62 -11.75
C SER A 264 3.54 19.89 -12.33
N PHE A 265 2.86 19.12 -11.48
CA PHE A 265 1.67 18.36 -11.87
C PHE A 265 0.45 18.98 -11.22
N SER A 266 -0.58 19.28 -12.00
CA SER A 266 -1.83 19.85 -11.50
C SER A 266 -3.04 19.06 -12.01
N SER A 267 -4.12 19.07 -11.24
CA SER A 267 -5.45 18.66 -11.70
C SER A 267 -6.36 19.88 -11.78
N ASP A 268 -7.10 20.04 -12.88
CA ASP A 268 -8.16 21.03 -13.05
C ASP A 268 -9.56 20.48 -12.73
N LEU A 269 -9.63 19.17 -12.46
CA LEU A 269 -10.88 18.47 -12.17
C LEU A 269 -11.21 18.57 -10.67
N LYS A 270 -12.48 18.88 -10.40
CA LYS A 270 -13.04 18.83 -9.05
C LYS A 270 -13.24 17.38 -8.62
N ASP A 271 -13.13 17.10 -7.33
CA ASP A 271 -13.36 15.76 -6.74
C ASP A 271 -12.36 14.70 -7.23
N HIS A 272 -11.20 15.17 -7.71
CA HIS A 272 -10.07 14.36 -8.14
C HIS A 272 -8.89 14.55 -7.19
N LEU A 273 -8.07 13.51 -7.07
CA LEU A 273 -6.85 13.53 -6.27
C LEU A 273 -5.66 13.07 -7.10
N LEU A 274 -4.60 13.87 -7.08
CA LEU A 274 -3.32 13.46 -7.64
C LEU A 274 -2.66 12.40 -6.75
N ALA A 275 -1.98 11.45 -7.37
CA ALA A 275 -1.15 10.49 -6.66
C ALA A 275 0.16 10.25 -7.41
N ILE A 276 1.22 9.95 -6.67
CA ILE A 276 2.56 9.70 -7.19
C ILE A 276 3.02 8.32 -6.77
N SER A 277 3.64 7.59 -7.71
CA SER A 277 4.47 6.44 -7.38
C SER A 277 5.86 6.64 -7.92
N MET A 278 6.88 6.49 -7.09
CA MET A 278 8.26 6.79 -7.46
C MET A 278 9.23 5.84 -6.79
N GLU A 279 10.19 5.34 -7.56
CA GLU A 279 11.43 4.72 -7.09
C GLU A 279 12.57 5.73 -7.26
N PHE A 280 13.44 5.83 -6.26
CA PHE A 280 14.45 6.88 -6.21
C PHE A 280 15.72 6.38 -5.54
N GLU A 281 16.85 6.55 -6.22
CA GLU A 281 18.18 6.34 -5.66
C GLU A 281 19.18 7.34 -6.28
N THR A 282 19.74 8.19 -5.42
CA THR A 282 20.68 9.25 -5.79
C THR A 282 21.84 9.29 -4.79
N GLU A 283 22.82 10.17 -5.02
CA GLU A 283 23.86 10.38 -4.00
C GLU A 283 23.28 11.03 -2.74
N LYS A 284 23.43 10.36 -1.59
CA LYS A 284 22.85 10.80 -0.31
C LYS A 284 23.28 12.17 0.20
N CYS A 285 24.49 12.63 -0.12
CA CYS A 285 25.01 13.85 0.49
C CYS A 285 24.50 15.13 -0.17
N CYS A 286 24.25 15.09 -1.48
CA CYS A 286 24.46 16.26 -2.33
C CYS A 286 23.41 16.38 -3.42
N ASP A 287 22.86 15.25 -3.86
CA ASP A 287 21.82 15.21 -4.88
C ASP A 287 20.47 15.17 -4.19
N VAL A 288 19.62 16.14 -4.52
CA VAL A 288 18.43 16.43 -3.74
C VAL A 288 17.21 16.55 -4.62
N MET A 289 16.13 15.89 -4.21
CA MET A 289 14.79 16.15 -4.71
C MET A 289 13.91 16.76 -3.63
N PHE A 290 13.48 17.99 -3.87
CA PHE A 290 12.46 18.65 -3.06
C PHE A 290 11.08 18.36 -3.64
N ILE A 291 10.15 17.86 -2.82
CA ILE A 291 8.79 17.52 -3.25
C ILE A 291 7.77 18.23 -2.37
N ASP A 292 6.97 19.11 -2.98
CA ASP A 292 5.85 19.80 -2.34
C ASP A 292 4.51 19.24 -2.86
N GLY A 293 3.50 19.24 -2.00
CA GLY A 293 2.14 18.82 -2.34
C GLY A 293 1.79 17.37 -2.00
N ILE A 294 2.73 16.59 -1.45
CA ILE A 294 2.45 15.21 -0.96
C ILE A 294 2.78 15.02 0.53
N ALA A 295 3.60 15.89 1.12
CA ALA A 295 3.91 15.76 2.53
C ALA A 295 2.71 16.22 3.39
N PRO A 296 2.45 15.56 4.53
CA PRO A 296 1.42 15.98 5.44
C PRO A 296 1.81 17.29 6.14
N PRO A 297 0.82 18.13 6.50
CA PRO A 297 1.05 19.27 7.38
C PRO A 297 1.70 18.83 8.71
N PRO A 298 2.59 19.64 9.31
CA PRO A 298 2.95 21.01 8.95
C PRO A 298 4.14 21.13 8.00
N TYR A 299 4.79 20.03 7.63
CA TYR A 299 6.10 20.08 6.97
C TYR A 299 5.99 20.44 5.48
N ASN A 300 4.90 20.03 4.80
CA ASN A 300 4.51 20.31 3.40
C ASN A 300 5.55 19.98 2.30
N LEU A 301 6.82 19.85 2.64
CA LEU A 301 7.95 19.60 1.75
C LEU A 301 8.70 18.36 2.22
N TYR A 302 8.92 17.43 1.31
CA TYR A 302 9.87 16.35 1.50
C TYR A 302 11.23 16.66 0.87
N ASN A 303 12.28 16.17 1.51
CA ASN A 303 13.67 16.18 1.03
C ASN A 303 14.11 14.74 0.76
N TYR A 304 14.20 14.35 -0.52
CA TYR A 304 14.59 13.01 -0.94
C TYR A 304 16.05 13.00 -1.38
N GLN A 305 16.82 12.08 -0.81
CA GLN A 305 18.26 11.88 -1.04
C GLN A 305 18.62 10.42 -0.73
N GLY A 306 19.63 9.87 -1.41
CA GLY A 306 20.02 8.47 -1.18
C GLY A 306 18.98 7.51 -1.75
N PHE A 307 18.84 6.35 -1.12
CA PHE A 307 17.79 5.39 -1.47
C PHE A 307 16.45 5.69 -0.80
N MET A 308 15.37 5.70 -1.60
CA MET A 308 13.99 5.75 -1.13
C MET A 308 13.19 4.64 -1.80
N GLN A 309 12.63 3.74 -0.97
CA GLN A 309 11.83 2.63 -1.46
C GLN A 309 10.60 3.14 -2.23
N ARG A 310 10.22 2.40 -3.28
CA ARG A 310 9.02 2.71 -4.05
C ARG A 310 7.78 2.74 -3.16
N THR A 311 7.08 3.88 -3.17
CA THR A 311 5.79 4.07 -2.50
C THR A 311 4.76 4.61 -3.49
N PHE A 312 3.48 4.49 -3.13
CA PHE A 312 2.34 5.12 -3.79
C PHE A 312 1.72 6.11 -2.79
N GLN A 313 1.73 7.41 -3.12
CA GLN A 313 1.32 8.47 -2.20
C GLN A 313 0.27 9.36 -2.84
N PHE A 314 -0.81 9.64 -2.12
CA PHE A 314 -1.80 10.62 -2.52
C PHE A 314 -1.32 12.03 -2.15
N ALA A 315 -1.63 12.99 -3.01
CA ALA A 315 -1.31 14.40 -2.78
C ALA A 315 -2.13 14.97 -1.62
N SER A 316 -1.53 15.90 -0.87
CA SER A 316 -2.22 16.72 0.12
C SER A 316 -2.79 18.01 -0.49
N THR A 317 -2.42 18.33 -1.74
CA THR A 317 -2.88 19.50 -2.48
C THR A 317 -3.25 19.13 -3.92
N GLN A 318 -3.79 20.09 -4.69
CA GLN A 318 -4.10 19.90 -6.12
C GLN A 318 -2.91 20.10 -7.06
N VAL A 319 -1.73 20.41 -6.50
CA VAL A 319 -0.51 20.66 -7.27
C VAL A 319 0.67 19.98 -6.58
N ILE A 320 1.32 19.06 -7.27
CA ILE A 320 2.59 18.47 -6.83
C ILE A 320 3.71 19.18 -7.56
N THR A 321 4.72 19.68 -6.84
CA THR A 321 5.94 20.21 -7.46
C THR A 321 7.15 19.45 -6.99
N MET A 322 8.07 19.18 -7.92
CA MET A 322 9.29 18.43 -7.64
C MET A 322 10.48 19.11 -8.30
N ASN A 323 11.52 19.38 -7.54
CA ASN A 323 12.75 19.95 -8.06
C ASN A 323 13.92 19.05 -7.68
N PHE A 324 14.54 18.44 -8.68
CA PHE A 324 15.74 17.63 -8.52
C PHE A 324 16.96 18.41 -8.98
N THR A 325 18.02 18.38 -8.18
CA THR A 325 19.32 18.95 -8.52
C THR A 325 20.43 17.95 -8.19
N SER A 326 21.36 17.76 -9.11
CA SER A 326 22.58 16.99 -8.86
C SER A 326 23.84 17.84 -8.93
N ASP A 327 24.90 17.39 -8.28
CA ASP A 327 26.21 18.01 -8.34
C ASP A 327 27.07 17.54 -9.54
N GLY A 328 28.32 18.00 -9.59
CA GLY A 328 29.24 17.77 -10.71
C GLY A 328 30.05 16.47 -10.67
N THR A 329 29.81 15.57 -9.72
CA THR A 329 30.77 14.49 -9.36
C THR A 329 30.18 13.09 -9.38
N VAL A 330 29.39 12.74 -8.37
CA VAL A 330 28.88 11.39 -8.17
C VAL A 330 27.50 11.31 -8.77
N GLN A 331 27.18 10.14 -9.30
CA GLN A 331 25.92 9.89 -9.96
C GLN A 331 25.30 8.63 -9.38
N GLY A 332 23.99 8.53 -9.49
CA GLY A 332 23.20 7.35 -9.13
C GLY A 332 22.37 6.87 -10.30
N VAL A 333 21.64 5.77 -10.11
CA VAL A 333 20.65 5.28 -11.09
C VAL A 333 19.51 6.28 -11.32
N GLY A 334 19.25 7.17 -10.37
CA GLY A 334 18.29 8.26 -10.49
C GLY A 334 16.92 7.87 -9.98
N PHE A 335 15.88 8.34 -10.66
CA PHE A 335 14.51 8.08 -10.24
C PHE A 335 13.60 7.85 -11.43
N ASN A 336 12.54 7.09 -11.18
CA ASN A 336 11.48 6.84 -12.14
C ASN A 336 10.16 6.78 -11.39
N GLY A 337 9.18 7.51 -11.89
CA GLY A 337 7.89 7.59 -11.28
C GLY A 337 6.76 7.84 -12.25
N SER A 338 5.56 7.79 -11.71
CA SER A 338 4.31 7.97 -12.41
C SER A 338 3.40 8.83 -11.56
N VAL A 339 2.74 9.80 -12.19
CA VAL A 339 1.69 10.61 -11.59
C VAL A 339 0.34 10.20 -12.19
N TYR A 340 -0.64 10.05 -11.32
CA TYR A 340 -2.00 9.66 -11.62
C TYR A 340 -2.95 10.78 -11.21
N ASN A 341 -4.01 10.97 -11.99
CA ASN A 341 -5.16 11.76 -11.56
C ASN A 341 -6.36 10.83 -11.38
N ILE A 342 -6.75 10.61 -10.12
CA ILE A 342 -7.74 9.61 -9.73
C ILE A 342 -9.05 10.31 -9.43
N ASP A 343 -10.12 9.87 -10.10
CA ASP A 343 -11.48 10.31 -9.81
C ASP A 343 -11.91 9.75 -8.44
N CYS A 344 -12.23 10.65 -7.50
CA CYS A 344 -12.73 10.30 -6.18
C CYS A 344 -14.26 10.45 -6.06
N ALA A 345 -14.96 10.77 -7.15
CA ALA A 345 -16.41 10.89 -7.15
C ALA A 345 -17.07 9.53 -6.96
N CYS A 346 -17.82 9.38 -5.85
CA CYS A 346 -18.58 8.17 -5.58
C CYS A 346 -19.78 7.96 -6.53
N GLY A 347 -20.30 9.02 -7.15
CA GLY A 347 -21.63 8.95 -7.78
C GLY A 347 -22.71 8.49 -6.79
N SER A 348 -22.57 8.81 -5.49
CA SER A 348 -23.52 8.42 -4.46
C SER A 348 -24.92 8.97 -4.75
N GLY A 349 -25.96 8.20 -4.47
CA GLY A 349 -27.32 8.67 -4.69
C GLY A 349 -28.36 7.57 -4.80
N VAL A 350 -29.55 7.98 -5.24
CA VAL A 350 -30.70 7.10 -5.47
C VAL A 350 -30.84 6.85 -6.98
N TYR A 351 -30.73 5.59 -7.37
CA TYR A 351 -30.87 5.11 -8.73
C TYR A 351 -32.22 4.39 -8.88
N GLN A 352 -32.86 4.56 -10.03
CA GLN A 352 -34.15 3.95 -10.33
C GLN A 352 -34.01 3.09 -11.58
N LEU A 353 -34.05 1.76 -11.40
CA LEU A 353 -34.09 0.84 -12.53
C LEU A 353 -35.52 0.78 -13.08
N THR A 354 -35.66 0.88 -14.39
CA THR A 354 -36.95 0.88 -15.08
C THR A 354 -36.95 -0.12 -16.23
N PRO A 355 -38.11 -0.51 -16.77
CA PRO A 355 -38.13 -1.45 -17.90
C PRO A 355 -37.36 -0.98 -19.14
N ASN A 356 -37.13 0.34 -19.26
CA ASN A 356 -36.31 0.93 -20.34
C ASN A 356 -34.83 1.04 -19.98
N ASP A 357 -34.48 0.96 -18.69
CA ASP A 357 -33.13 1.04 -18.17
C ASP A 357 -32.92 -0.01 -17.08
N THR A 358 -32.55 -1.21 -17.54
CA THR A 358 -32.53 -2.43 -16.72
C THR A 358 -31.14 -2.77 -16.18
N LEU A 359 -30.12 -2.00 -16.55
CA LEU A 359 -28.73 -2.28 -16.22
C LEU A 359 -28.12 -1.12 -15.45
N LEU A 360 -27.41 -1.42 -14.38
CA LEU A 360 -26.61 -0.44 -13.67
C LEU A 360 -25.30 -1.09 -13.28
N GLN A 361 -24.21 -0.37 -13.51
CA GLN A 361 -22.89 -0.77 -13.08
C GLN A 361 -22.43 0.17 -11.96
N ILE A 362 -21.88 -0.40 -10.89
CA ILE A 362 -21.34 0.34 -9.76
C ILE A 362 -19.91 -0.11 -9.55
N THR A 363 -18.99 0.85 -9.53
CA THR A 363 -17.56 0.61 -9.33
C THR A 363 -17.03 1.48 -8.20
N SER A 364 -15.89 1.08 -7.63
CA SER A 364 -15.10 2.01 -6.82
C SER A 364 -14.67 3.23 -7.65
N PRO A 365 -14.53 4.42 -7.04
CA PRO A 365 -13.98 5.59 -7.73
C PRO A 365 -12.60 5.29 -8.33
N GLY A 366 -12.38 5.74 -9.57
CA GLY A 366 -11.14 5.52 -10.33
C GLY A 366 -11.02 4.17 -11.04
N PHE A 367 -11.87 3.18 -10.75
CA PHE A 367 -11.76 1.81 -11.30
C PHE A 367 -11.80 1.77 -12.84
N LEU A 368 -12.80 2.42 -13.45
CA LEU A 368 -13.02 2.40 -14.91
C LEU A 368 -11.96 3.16 -15.70
N HIS A 369 -11.13 3.96 -15.02
CA HIS A 369 -10.09 4.79 -15.63
C HIS A 369 -8.69 4.18 -15.49
N GLY A 370 -8.59 2.92 -15.06
CA GLY A 370 -7.32 2.21 -14.90
C GLY A 370 -6.46 2.74 -13.75
N ALA A 371 -7.07 3.41 -12.76
CA ALA A 371 -6.34 3.83 -11.58
C ALA A 371 -5.83 2.61 -10.80
N PRO A 372 -4.58 2.62 -10.31
CA PRO A 372 -4.02 1.49 -9.57
C PRO A 372 -4.68 1.29 -8.20
N THR A 373 -5.42 2.30 -7.71
CA THR A 373 -6.21 2.24 -6.49
C THR A 373 -7.28 3.33 -6.47
N TYR A 374 -8.29 3.16 -5.61
CA TYR A 374 -9.27 4.20 -5.27
C TYR A 374 -8.76 5.16 -4.19
N CYS A 375 -9.38 6.34 -4.10
CA CYS A 375 -9.00 7.41 -3.16
C CYS A 375 -9.16 7.01 -1.68
N PRO A 376 -8.44 7.66 -0.75
CA PRO A 376 -8.67 7.51 0.69
C PRO A 376 -9.92 8.27 1.15
N GLU A 377 -10.38 7.99 2.37
CA GLU A 377 -11.49 8.69 3.05
C GLU A 377 -12.84 8.74 2.30
N LEU A 378 -13.05 7.83 1.35
CA LEU A 378 -14.32 7.68 0.66
C LEU A 378 -15.42 7.21 1.62
N ASN A 379 -16.62 7.77 1.44
CA ASN A 379 -17.86 7.31 2.05
C ASN A 379 -18.97 7.34 0.99
N CYS A 380 -18.99 6.28 0.18
CA CYS A 380 -19.89 6.14 -0.94
C CYS A 380 -21.15 5.35 -0.55
N PHE A 381 -22.30 5.78 -1.05
CA PHE A 381 -23.57 5.10 -0.82
C PHE A 381 -24.44 5.14 -2.07
N TRP A 382 -24.96 3.99 -2.48
CA TRP A 382 -25.87 3.85 -3.61
C TRP A 382 -27.14 3.16 -3.14
N THR A 383 -28.29 3.75 -3.42
CA THR A 383 -29.60 3.14 -3.18
C THR A 383 -30.29 2.90 -4.50
N ILE A 384 -30.49 1.64 -4.85
CA ILE A 384 -31.07 1.24 -6.13
C ILE A 384 -32.49 0.75 -5.86
N LYS A 385 -33.46 1.44 -6.45
CA LYS A 385 -34.89 1.15 -6.35
C LYS A 385 -35.40 0.57 -7.67
N PHE A 386 -36.33 -0.36 -7.57
CA PHE A 386 -36.94 -1.04 -8.72
C PHE A 386 -38.37 -1.49 -8.40
N PRO A 387 -39.26 -1.64 -9.40
CA PRO A 387 -40.62 -2.10 -9.16
C PRO A 387 -40.64 -3.53 -8.62
N VAL A 388 -41.50 -3.82 -7.64
CA VAL A 388 -41.56 -5.11 -6.94
C VAL A 388 -42.07 -6.29 -7.79
N ASP A 389 -42.58 -6.04 -8.99
CA ASP A 389 -42.86 -7.08 -10.00
C ASP A 389 -41.61 -7.51 -10.78
N TYR A 390 -40.47 -6.88 -10.47
CA TYR A 390 -39.15 -7.21 -10.97
C TYR A 390 -38.25 -7.64 -9.80
N GLU A 391 -37.17 -8.33 -10.13
CA GLU A 391 -36.07 -8.65 -9.25
C GLU A 391 -34.76 -8.13 -9.83
N VAL A 392 -33.79 -7.85 -8.96
CA VAL A 392 -32.45 -7.46 -9.38
C VAL A 392 -31.51 -8.63 -9.16
N MET A 393 -30.88 -9.05 -10.26
CA MET A 393 -29.74 -9.96 -10.25
C MET A 393 -28.48 -9.12 -10.10
N LEU A 394 -27.83 -9.21 -8.94
CA LEU A 394 -26.56 -8.55 -8.66
C LEU A 394 -25.43 -9.55 -8.91
N ASN A 395 -24.44 -9.16 -9.70
CA ASN A 395 -23.24 -9.93 -9.99
C ASN A 395 -22.01 -9.13 -9.60
N ILE A 396 -21.17 -9.71 -8.74
CA ILE A 396 -19.90 -9.17 -8.30
C ILE A 396 -18.83 -9.76 -9.22
N SER A 397 -18.23 -8.90 -10.04
CA SER A 397 -17.18 -9.29 -10.97
C SER A 397 -15.82 -9.23 -10.30
N ASP A 398 -15.59 -8.24 -9.43
CA ASP A 398 -14.35 -8.11 -8.66
C ASP A 398 -14.61 -7.41 -7.31
N ILE A 399 -13.91 -7.85 -6.27
CA ILE A 399 -13.74 -7.16 -4.98
C ILE A 399 -12.31 -7.40 -4.52
N ASN A 400 -11.56 -6.32 -4.50
CA ASN A 400 -10.18 -6.25 -4.08
C ASN A 400 -10.00 -4.95 -3.28
N LEU A 401 -10.11 -5.06 -1.94
CA LEU A 401 -10.04 -3.90 -1.04
C LEU A 401 -8.71 -3.88 -0.30
N ARG A 402 -8.23 -2.67 0.05
CA ARG A 402 -7.04 -2.50 0.87
C ARG A 402 -7.31 -3.02 2.28
N THR A 403 -6.35 -3.77 2.82
CA THR A 403 -6.39 -4.28 4.21
C THR A 403 -5.31 -3.63 5.06
N GLY A 404 -5.64 -3.25 6.29
CA GLY A 404 -4.71 -2.62 7.24
C GLY A 404 -5.29 -2.50 8.65
N SER A 405 -4.67 -1.64 9.48
CA SER A 405 -5.14 -1.34 10.85
C SER A 405 -6.46 -0.55 10.87
N GLN A 406 -6.74 0.21 9.82
CA GLN A 406 -8.05 0.73 9.45
C GLN A 406 -8.51 -0.01 8.21
N GLN A 407 -9.75 -0.51 8.20
CA GLN A 407 -10.22 -1.43 7.18
C GLN A 407 -11.19 -0.74 6.25
N ASP A 408 -10.93 -0.85 4.96
CA ASP A 408 -11.89 -0.54 3.93
C ASP A 408 -13.05 -1.54 4.03
N GLN A 409 -14.29 -1.07 3.82
CA GLN A 409 -15.46 -1.89 4.00
C GLN A 409 -16.43 -1.74 2.84
N PHE A 410 -16.87 -2.86 2.30
CA PHE A 410 -17.90 -2.95 1.27
C PHE A 410 -19.10 -3.73 1.81
N VAL A 411 -20.29 -3.13 1.75
CA VAL A 411 -21.52 -3.67 2.31
C VAL A 411 -22.64 -3.61 1.28
N ILE A 412 -23.37 -4.71 1.12
CA ILE A 412 -24.63 -4.78 0.37
C ILE A 412 -25.74 -5.10 1.36
N ALA A 413 -26.83 -4.32 1.34
CA ALA A 413 -28.01 -4.57 2.14
C ALA A 413 -29.30 -4.42 1.33
N ASP A 414 -30.38 -5.03 1.80
CA ASP A 414 -31.69 -4.94 1.15
C ASP A 414 -32.56 -3.78 1.70
N ASN A 415 -33.84 -3.75 1.29
CA ASN A 415 -34.79 -2.72 1.69
C ASN A 415 -35.02 -2.59 3.21
N PHE A 416 -34.75 -3.65 3.97
CA PHE A 416 -34.90 -3.66 5.43
C PHE A 416 -33.56 -3.45 6.15
N ALA A 417 -32.54 -2.98 5.43
CA ALA A 417 -31.16 -2.85 5.92
C ALA A 417 -30.55 -4.17 6.39
N ARG A 418 -31.05 -5.32 5.91
CA ARG A 418 -30.41 -6.62 6.18
C ARG A 418 -29.16 -6.73 5.35
N VAL A 419 -28.04 -7.00 6.01
CA VAL A 419 -26.75 -7.18 5.35
C VAL A 419 -26.75 -8.49 4.57
N LEU A 420 -26.72 -8.39 3.24
CA LEU A 420 -26.56 -9.53 2.33
C LEU A 420 -25.08 -9.90 2.16
N LEU A 421 -24.21 -8.89 2.19
CA LEU A 421 -22.77 -9.04 2.11
C LEU A 421 -22.08 -7.94 2.94
N SER A 422 -21.03 -8.31 3.67
CA SER A 422 -20.07 -7.38 4.28
C SER A 422 -18.68 -7.97 4.13
N THR A 423 -17.74 -7.23 3.54
CA THR A 423 -16.37 -7.69 3.33
C THR A 423 -15.37 -6.54 3.38
N ASN A 424 -14.14 -6.89 3.72
CA ASN A 424 -12.97 -6.02 3.89
C ASN A 424 -11.70 -6.70 3.33
N SER A 425 -11.85 -7.65 2.40
CA SER A 425 -10.76 -8.55 1.98
C SER A 425 -10.02 -8.04 0.75
N THR A 426 -8.71 -8.35 0.70
CA THR A 426 -7.87 -8.20 -0.50
C THR A 426 -8.10 -9.29 -1.54
N THR A 427 -8.82 -10.36 -1.20
CA THR A 427 -9.25 -11.38 -2.15
C THR A 427 -10.60 -11.91 -1.73
N TYR A 428 -11.59 -11.78 -2.61
CA TYR A 428 -12.96 -12.18 -2.31
C TYR A 428 -13.26 -13.61 -2.80
N TYR A 429 -13.58 -14.49 -1.85
CA TYR A 429 -14.00 -15.88 -2.12
C TYR A 429 -15.48 -16.15 -1.77
N GLY A 430 -16.25 -15.08 -1.49
CA GLY A 430 -17.64 -15.20 -1.07
C GLY A 430 -18.62 -15.35 -2.25
N PRO A 431 -19.94 -15.28 -1.97
CA PRO A 431 -20.97 -15.34 -3.01
C PRO A 431 -20.82 -14.19 -4.01
N THR A 432 -20.71 -14.52 -5.30
CA THR A 432 -20.58 -13.51 -6.36
C THR A 432 -21.91 -13.10 -6.97
N ARG A 433 -23.02 -13.75 -6.57
CA ARG A 433 -24.34 -13.50 -7.15
C ARG A 433 -25.44 -13.46 -6.11
N PHE A 434 -26.33 -12.48 -6.23
CA PHE A 434 -27.46 -12.28 -5.33
C PHE A 434 -28.73 -12.00 -6.13
N ILE A 435 -29.87 -12.46 -5.60
CA ILE A 435 -31.20 -12.09 -6.11
C ILE A 435 -31.85 -11.23 -5.04
N ILE A 436 -32.28 -10.03 -5.44
CA ILE A 436 -32.91 -9.07 -4.55
C ILE A 436 -34.31 -8.80 -5.06
N THR A 437 -35.30 -9.02 -4.21
CA THR A 437 -36.70 -9.03 -4.61
C THR A 437 -37.54 -7.94 -3.92
N SER A 438 -37.00 -7.33 -2.86
CA SER A 438 -37.65 -6.38 -1.96
C SER A 438 -37.84 -4.96 -2.52
N GLY A 439 -37.66 -4.73 -3.83
CA GLY A 439 -37.83 -3.43 -4.49
C GLY A 439 -36.73 -2.40 -4.22
N GLN A 440 -35.77 -2.70 -3.35
CA GLN A 440 -34.61 -1.84 -3.07
C GLN A 440 -33.39 -2.65 -2.63
N VAL A 441 -32.20 -2.20 -3.04
CA VAL A 441 -30.89 -2.60 -2.53
C VAL A 441 -30.06 -1.36 -2.22
N SER A 442 -29.27 -1.40 -1.16
CA SER A 442 -28.22 -0.43 -0.86
C SER A 442 -26.84 -1.07 -0.96
N ILE A 443 -25.90 -0.29 -1.49
CA ILE A 443 -24.48 -0.63 -1.53
C ILE A 443 -23.73 0.51 -0.87
N ASN A 444 -22.87 0.20 0.09
CA ASN A 444 -22.06 1.18 0.81
C ASN A 444 -20.60 0.78 0.71
N PHE A 445 -19.74 1.78 0.51
CA PHE A 445 -18.30 1.61 0.47
C PHE A 445 -17.60 2.69 1.29
N THR A 446 -16.79 2.28 2.24
CA THR A 446 -15.96 3.18 3.03
C THR A 446 -14.48 2.82 2.88
N SER A 447 -13.63 3.84 2.79
CA SER A 447 -12.18 3.64 2.71
C SER A 447 -11.44 4.39 3.81
N ALA A 448 -10.38 3.79 4.34
CA ALA A 448 -9.49 4.34 5.35
C ALA A 448 -8.75 5.61 4.88
N SER A 449 -8.19 6.36 5.83
CA SER A 449 -7.44 7.60 5.59
C SER A 449 -5.97 7.37 5.20
N THR A 450 -5.63 6.17 4.71
CA THR A 450 -4.24 5.84 4.37
C THR A 450 -3.81 6.56 3.09
N MET A 451 -2.96 7.59 3.26
CA MET A 451 -2.43 8.42 2.17
C MET A 451 -1.17 7.84 1.50
N VAL A 452 -0.50 6.88 2.14
CA VAL A 452 0.76 6.28 1.66
C VAL A 452 0.64 4.77 1.69
N LEU A 453 0.92 4.14 0.56
CA LEU A 453 0.81 2.69 0.36
C LEU A 453 2.13 2.16 -0.22
N SER A 454 2.54 0.98 0.20
CA SER A 454 3.51 0.21 -0.57
C SER A 454 2.83 -0.29 -1.86
N PRO A 455 3.49 -0.29 -3.03
CA PRO A 455 2.86 -0.68 -4.30
C PRO A 455 2.15 -2.05 -4.28
N PRO A 456 2.65 -3.11 -3.60
CA PRO A 456 1.91 -4.37 -3.50
C PRO A 456 0.58 -4.30 -2.74
N LEU A 457 0.34 -3.21 -2.00
CA LEU A 457 -0.87 -2.96 -1.20
C LEU A 457 -1.90 -2.08 -1.92
N THR A 458 -1.59 -1.53 -3.10
CA THR A 458 -2.59 -0.81 -3.92
C THR A 458 -3.59 -1.80 -4.48
N ARG A 459 -4.90 -1.51 -4.34
CA ARG A 459 -5.98 -2.36 -4.83
C ARG A 459 -6.96 -1.57 -5.68
N GLU A 460 -7.38 -2.15 -6.79
CA GLU A 460 -8.24 -1.50 -7.79
C GLU A 460 -9.66 -1.20 -7.25
N GLY A 461 -10.15 -1.99 -6.30
CA GLY A 461 -11.45 -1.80 -5.65
C GLY A 461 -12.47 -2.84 -6.08
N PHE A 462 -13.62 -2.43 -6.60
CA PHE A 462 -14.69 -3.38 -6.91
C PHE A 462 -15.49 -3.00 -8.16
N LEU A 463 -16.14 -4.02 -8.73
CA LEU A 463 -17.07 -3.92 -9.85
C LEU A 463 -18.30 -4.78 -9.60
N VAL A 464 -19.46 -4.13 -9.59
CA VAL A 464 -20.78 -4.75 -9.39
C VAL A 464 -21.73 -4.39 -10.52
N ASP A 465 -22.29 -5.41 -11.15
CA ASP A 465 -23.31 -5.28 -12.19
C ASP A 465 -24.68 -5.66 -11.62
N LEU A 466 -25.67 -4.78 -11.82
CA LEU A 466 -27.05 -5.00 -11.42
C LEU A 466 -27.91 -5.10 -12.69
N ARG A 467 -28.70 -6.18 -12.78
CA ARG A 467 -29.65 -6.39 -13.87
C ARG A 467 -31.06 -6.61 -13.34
N MET A 468 -31.98 -5.74 -13.74
CA MET A 468 -33.39 -5.88 -13.44
C MET A 468 -34.05 -6.89 -14.40
N VAL A 469 -34.78 -7.85 -13.85
CA VAL A 469 -35.46 -8.93 -14.58
C VAL A 469 -36.90 -9.02 -14.09
N LYS A 470 -37.85 -9.19 -15.01
CA LYS A 470 -39.27 -9.32 -14.66
C LYS A 470 -39.51 -10.66 -13.95
N LYS A 471 -40.18 -10.65 -12.80
CA LYS A 471 -40.51 -11.88 -12.07
C LYS A 471 -41.51 -12.70 -12.88
N TYR A 472 -41.31 -14.01 -12.93
CA TYR A 472 -42.32 -14.95 -13.41
C TYR A 472 -43.19 -15.38 -12.23
N ILE A 473 -44.33 -14.72 -12.08
CA ILE A 473 -45.22 -14.88 -10.92
C ILE A 473 -46.25 -15.96 -11.18
N ARG A 474 -46.35 -16.93 -10.26
CA ARG A 474 -47.42 -17.93 -10.23
C ARG A 474 -48.31 -17.68 -9.02
N ARG A 475 -49.53 -17.24 -9.28
CA ARG A 475 -50.50 -16.85 -8.24
C ARG A 475 -51.42 -18.02 -7.85
N THR A 476 -51.58 -18.20 -6.54
CA THR A 476 -52.57 -19.06 -5.89
C THR A 476 -53.47 -18.17 -5.01
N VAL A 477 -54.78 -18.34 -5.11
CA VAL A 477 -55.75 -17.58 -4.31
C VAL A 477 -56.29 -18.48 -3.20
N ILE A 478 -56.23 -18.00 -1.95
CA ILE A 478 -56.70 -18.71 -0.77
C ILE A 478 -57.75 -17.85 -0.09
N THR A 479 -58.97 -18.37 0.06
CA THR A 479 -60.06 -17.69 0.76
C THR A 479 -60.55 -18.59 1.87
N PHE A 480 -60.46 -18.11 3.11
CA PHE A 480 -60.87 -18.89 4.26
C PHE A 480 -62.38 -18.86 4.46
N THR A 481 -62.91 -20.03 4.83
CA THR A 481 -64.31 -20.28 5.19
C THR A 481 -64.36 -20.97 6.55
N ASP A 482 -65.56 -21.20 7.07
CA ASP A 482 -65.71 -21.90 8.36
C ASP A 482 -65.22 -23.36 8.30
N ASP A 483 -65.28 -23.98 7.11
CA ASP A 483 -64.80 -25.35 6.88
C ASP A 483 -63.30 -25.40 6.50
N SER A 484 -62.73 -24.28 6.06
CA SER A 484 -61.34 -24.19 5.61
C SER A 484 -60.70 -22.89 6.07
N PHE A 485 -60.09 -22.93 7.25
CA PHE A 485 -59.47 -21.76 7.90
C PHE A 485 -57.95 -21.90 8.07
N MET A 486 -57.35 -22.90 7.42
CA MET A 486 -55.91 -23.16 7.40
C MET A 486 -55.50 -23.63 6.00
N ALA A 487 -54.33 -23.22 5.51
CA ALA A 487 -53.76 -23.68 4.25
C ALA A 487 -52.24 -23.84 4.34
N ASP A 488 -51.72 -24.87 3.67
CA ASP A 488 -50.28 -25.10 3.49
C ASP A 488 -49.79 -24.30 2.28
N ILE A 489 -48.75 -23.47 2.49
CA ILE A 489 -48.09 -22.69 1.43
C ILE A 489 -46.64 -23.12 1.22
N SER A 490 -46.29 -24.31 1.71
CA SER A 490 -44.97 -24.90 1.59
C SER A 490 -44.64 -25.27 0.14
N THR A 491 -43.38 -25.11 -0.24
CA THR A 491 -42.88 -25.43 -1.58
C THR A 491 -41.79 -26.48 -1.47
N ARG A 492 -42.16 -27.76 -1.52
CA ARG A 492 -41.22 -28.89 -1.45
C ARG A 492 -40.25 -28.83 -2.63
N SER A 493 -38.98 -28.49 -2.39
CA SER A 493 -37.92 -28.47 -3.41
C SER A 493 -38.20 -27.60 -4.65
N PHE A 494 -39.19 -26.68 -4.57
CA PHE A 494 -39.60 -25.82 -5.69
C PHE A 494 -39.75 -26.56 -7.03
N VAL A 495 -40.41 -27.74 -7.01
CA VAL A 495 -40.54 -28.68 -8.14
C VAL A 495 -41.08 -28.01 -9.43
N GLU A 496 -41.88 -26.94 -9.28
CA GLU A 496 -42.47 -26.25 -10.43
C GLU A 496 -41.52 -25.27 -11.13
N GLY A 497 -40.31 -25.08 -10.60
CA GLY A 497 -39.24 -24.33 -11.25
C GLY A 497 -38.52 -23.37 -10.30
N LEU A 498 -37.19 -23.37 -10.39
CA LEU A 498 -36.35 -22.50 -9.58
C LEU A 498 -36.41 -21.03 -9.99
N ASN A 499 -36.97 -20.69 -11.16
CA ASN A 499 -37.11 -19.31 -11.66
C ASN A 499 -38.54 -18.75 -11.49
N VAL A 500 -39.33 -19.33 -10.57
CA VAL A 500 -40.73 -18.93 -10.32
C VAL A 500 -40.82 -18.16 -9.01
N THR A 501 -41.60 -17.08 -8.99
CA THR A 501 -42.07 -16.44 -7.75
C THR A 501 -43.46 -16.98 -7.42
N TYR A 502 -43.58 -17.73 -6.33
CA TYR A 502 -44.85 -18.27 -5.85
C TYR A 502 -45.57 -17.20 -5.06
N GLU A 503 -46.76 -16.80 -5.51
CA GLU A 503 -47.55 -15.74 -4.89
C GLU A 503 -48.85 -16.32 -4.33
N TYR A 504 -49.10 -16.09 -3.04
CA TYR A 504 -50.30 -16.51 -2.34
C TYR A 504 -51.09 -15.27 -1.93
N SER A 505 -52.25 -15.09 -2.57
CA SER A 505 -53.20 -14.02 -2.24
C SER A 505 -54.23 -14.58 -1.26
N ILE A 506 -54.13 -14.18 0.00
CA ILE A 506 -54.89 -14.78 1.11
C ILE A 506 -55.96 -13.80 1.60
N THR A 507 -57.19 -14.29 1.74
CA THR A 507 -58.33 -13.56 2.32
C THR A 507 -58.91 -14.34 3.50
N ALA A 508 -58.88 -13.73 4.68
CA ALA A 508 -59.49 -14.25 5.90
C ALA A 508 -61.02 -14.09 5.90
N ARG A 509 -61.68 -14.77 6.84
CA ARG A 509 -63.09 -14.52 7.12
C ARG A 509 -63.32 -13.10 7.64
N PRO A 510 -64.55 -12.55 7.48
CA PRO A 510 -64.88 -11.22 7.95
C PRO A 510 -64.49 -10.97 9.42
N GLY A 511 -63.78 -9.87 9.67
CA GLY A 511 -63.29 -9.46 10.98
C GLY A 511 -62.10 -10.27 11.53
N LYS A 512 -61.55 -11.22 10.76
CA LYS A 512 -60.38 -12.02 11.15
C LYS A 512 -59.10 -11.50 10.50
N LYS A 513 -57.96 -11.91 11.07
CA LYS A 513 -56.62 -11.53 10.61
C LYS A 513 -55.89 -12.78 10.17
N VAL A 514 -55.12 -12.69 9.10
CA VAL A 514 -54.27 -13.79 8.61
C VAL A 514 -53.02 -13.86 9.47
N THR A 515 -52.69 -15.06 9.93
CA THR A 515 -51.42 -15.38 10.59
C THR A 515 -50.68 -16.40 9.73
N THR A 516 -49.42 -16.13 9.43
CA THR A 516 -48.50 -17.05 8.75
C THR A 516 -47.51 -17.58 9.76
N HIS A 517 -47.45 -18.91 9.89
CA HIS A 517 -46.48 -19.63 10.70
C HIS A 517 -45.38 -20.19 9.80
N PHE A 518 -44.12 -19.92 10.14
CA PHE A 518 -42.93 -20.36 9.41
C PHE A 518 -42.25 -21.51 10.16
N PHE A 519 -41.93 -22.57 9.42
CA PHE A 519 -41.27 -23.77 9.94
C PHE A 519 -39.85 -23.95 9.38
N THR A 520 -39.45 -23.11 8.42
CA THR A 520 -38.11 -23.08 7.83
C THR A 520 -37.46 -21.73 8.03
N THR A 521 -36.16 -21.71 8.33
CA THR A 521 -35.34 -20.50 8.21
C THR A 521 -35.12 -20.16 6.73
N LEU A 522 -34.87 -18.89 6.42
CA LEU A 522 -34.79 -18.44 5.02
C LEU A 522 -33.36 -18.26 4.50
N ASN A 523 -32.36 -18.23 5.40
CA ASN A 523 -30.97 -17.99 5.01
C ASN A 523 -30.46 -19.07 4.04
N GLY A 524 -30.08 -18.63 2.83
CA GLY A 524 -29.63 -19.48 1.73
C GLY A 524 -30.75 -20.21 0.96
N ILE A 525 -32.00 -20.19 1.44
CA ILE A 525 -33.10 -20.99 0.89
C ILE A 525 -34.00 -20.18 -0.05
N ALA A 526 -34.61 -19.10 0.45
CA ALA A 526 -35.58 -18.33 -0.33
C ALA A 526 -35.63 -16.88 0.10
N ASN A 527 -35.97 -16.00 -0.84
CA ASN A 527 -36.39 -14.64 -0.58
C ASN A 527 -37.90 -14.61 -0.33
N LEU A 528 -38.32 -13.94 0.74
CA LEU A 528 -39.71 -13.85 1.17
C LEU A 528 -40.14 -12.38 1.25
N GLU A 529 -41.24 -12.08 0.57
CA GLU A 529 -41.94 -10.80 0.68
C GLU A 529 -43.34 -11.06 1.25
N ILE A 530 -43.76 -10.24 2.21
CA ILE A 530 -45.11 -10.29 2.77
C ILE A 530 -45.67 -8.88 2.71
N TYR A 531 -46.85 -8.70 2.14
CA TYR A 531 -47.54 -7.41 2.07
C TYR A 531 -48.83 -7.47 2.87
N ASP A 532 -49.02 -6.51 3.77
CA ASP A 532 -50.18 -6.42 4.66
C ASP A 532 -51.42 -5.85 3.93
N GLY A 533 -51.92 -6.60 2.95
CA GLY A 533 -53.05 -6.21 2.11
C GLY A 533 -53.29 -7.19 0.96
N SER A 534 -54.05 -6.75 -0.05
CA SER A 534 -54.44 -7.56 -1.21
C SER A 534 -53.37 -7.71 -2.28
N ASP A 535 -52.42 -6.78 -2.32
CA ASP A 535 -51.49 -6.61 -3.42
C ASP A 535 -50.22 -5.90 -2.97
N THR A 536 -49.31 -5.68 -3.90
CA THR A 536 -47.99 -5.10 -3.67
C THR A 536 -48.00 -3.59 -3.41
N SER A 537 -49.15 -2.91 -3.50
CA SER A 537 -49.27 -1.51 -3.06
C SER A 537 -49.38 -1.38 -1.54
N ALA A 538 -49.70 -2.47 -0.84
CA ALA A 538 -49.74 -2.51 0.61
C ALA A 538 -48.34 -2.47 1.24
N ALA A 539 -48.28 -2.14 2.54
CA ALA A 539 -47.01 -2.08 3.26
C ALA A 539 -46.35 -3.46 3.35
N MET A 540 -45.08 -3.55 2.98
CA MET A 540 -44.29 -4.77 3.14
C MET A 540 -43.91 -4.96 4.61
N ILE A 541 -44.12 -6.16 5.14
CA ILE A 541 -43.76 -6.55 6.51
C ILE A 541 -42.29 -6.97 6.53
N ASP A 542 -41.54 -6.46 7.52
CA ASP A 542 -40.15 -6.84 7.75
C ASP A 542 -40.05 -8.31 8.20
N THR A 543 -39.37 -9.13 7.39
CA THR A 543 -39.15 -10.56 7.63
C THR A 543 -37.74 -10.88 8.13
N SER A 544 -36.95 -9.87 8.55
CA SER A 544 -35.55 -10.02 8.99
C SER A 544 -35.32 -11.12 10.01
N PHE A 545 -36.24 -11.30 10.95
CA PHE A 545 -36.16 -12.31 11.99
C PHE A 545 -36.12 -13.76 11.45
N LEU A 546 -36.59 -14.01 10.22
CA LEU A 546 -36.56 -15.34 9.59
C LEU A 546 -35.20 -15.71 8.98
N TYR A 547 -34.29 -14.75 8.85
CA TYR A 547 -32.97 -14.93 8.22
C TYR A 547 -31.86 -15.07 9.25
N ASN A 548 -32.12 -14.73 10.51
CA ASN A 548 -31.12 -14.63 11.55
C ASN A 548 -31.58 -15.45 12.76
N LEU A 549 -31.27 -16.77 12.82
CA LEU A 549 -31.29 -17.61 14.05
C LEU A 549 -30.93 -19.08 13.80
N THR A 550 -30.33 -19.69 14.84
CA THR A 550 -29.75 -21.05 14.94
C THR A 550 -30.70 -22.11 15.52
N THR A 551 -31.95 -21.78 15.83
CA THR A 551 -32.90 -22.72 16.45
C THR A 551 -33.98 -23.15 15.47
N MET A 552 -33.86 -24.38 14.96
CA MET A 552 -34.93 -25.07 14.24
C MET A 552 -35.97 -25.71 15.20
N ASP A 553 -35.65 -25.81 16.50
CA ASP A 553 -36.51 -26.40 17.52
C ASP A 553 -37.15 -25.31 18.40
N GLY A 554 -38.48 -25.19 18.37
CA GLY A 554 -39.23 -24.22 19.18
C GLY A 554 -40.62 -23.86 18.63
N VAL A 555 -41.23 -22.83 19.21
CA VAL A 555 -42.51 -22.26 18.73
C VAL A 555 -42.30 -21.64 17.34
N PRO A 556 -43.16 -21.92 16.34
CA PRO A 556 -42.99 -21.40 15.00
C PRO A 556 -43.03 -19.86 14.98
N MET A 557 -42.05 -19.27 14.29
CA MET A 557 -42.02 -17.83 14.07
C MET A 557 -43.22 -17.43 13.21
N SER A 558 -43.85 -16.29 13.52
CA SER A 558 -45.14 -15.95 12.93
C SER A 558 -45.26 -14.48 12.55
N VAL A 559 -45.98 -14.22 11.46
CA VAL A 559 -46.39 -12.86 11.03
C VAL A 559 -47.91 -12.80 11.04
N ARG A 560 -48.46 -11.69 11.53
CA ARG A 560 -49.91 -11.46 11.56
C ARG A 560 -50.26 -10.17 10.81
N SER A 561 -51.24 -10.24 9.91
CA SER A 561 -51.77 -9.09 9.18
C SER A 561 -52.48 -8.11 10.11
N THR A 562 -52.62 -6.86 9.69
CA THR A 562 -53.47 -5.88 10.39
C THR A 562 -54.94 -6.03 10.01
N GLY A 563 -55.23 -6.49 8.78
CA GLY A 563 -56.59 -6.69 8.25
C GLY A 563 -56.88 -8.11 7.76
N GLU A 564 -57.91 -8.24 6.92
CA GLU A 564 -58.40 -9.53 6.41
C GLU A 564 -57.58 -10.09 5.24
N LYS A 565 -56.63 -9.33 4.69
CA LYS A 565 -55.88 -9.71 3.48
C LYS A 565 -54.39 -9.72 3.74
N LEU A 566 -53.71 -10.67 3.12
CA LEU A 566 -52.25 -10.82 3.15
C LEU A 566 -51.78 -11.37 1.82
N LEU A 567 -50.73 -10.78 1.25
CA LEU A 567 -50.04 -11.30 0.08
C LEU A 567 -48.68 -11.86 0.50
N VAL A 568 -48.39 -13.11 0.16
CA VAL A 568 -47.08 -13.74 0.44
C VAL A 568 -46.43 -14.12 -0.88
N ARG A 569 -45.20 -13.64 -1.14
CA ARG A 569 -44.38 -14.05 -2.29
C ARG A 569 -43.14 -14.78 -1.83
N VAL A 570 -42.92 -15.98 -2.37
CA VAL A 570 -41.76 -16.83 -2.11
C VAL A 570 -40.96 -17.00 -3.39
N ARG A 571 -39.69 -16.61 -3.36
CA ARG A 571 -38.75 -16.73 -4.48
C ARG A 571 -37.58 -17.63 -4.08
N PRO A 572 -37.35 -18.78 -4.74
CA PRO A 572 -36.19 -19.62 -4.46
C PRO A 572 -34.89 -18.83 -4.64
N ASN A 573 -33.91 -19.04 -3.76
CA ASN A 573 -32.58 -18.49 -3.97
C ASN A 573 -31.81 -19.37 -4.97
N LEU A 574 -31.62 -18.88 -6.21
CA LEU A 574 -30.90 -19.61 -7.26
C LEU A 574 -29.41 -19.78 -6.98
N PHE A 575 -28.83 -18.93 -6.14
CA PHE A 575 -27.41 -18.92 -5.82
C PHE A 575 -27.15 -19.57 -4.44
N ASN A 576 -27.97 -20.57 -4.14
CA ASN A 576 -28.02 -21.33 -2.92
C ASN A 576 -26.65 -21.87 -2.46
N THR A 577 -26.41 -21.85 -1.15
CA THR A 577 -25.24 -22.43 -0.49
C THR A 577 -25.53 -23.76 0.24
N LYS A 578 -26.78 -24.25 0.24
CA LYS A 578 -27.25 -25.47 0.91
C LYS A 578 -27.72 -26.56 -0.06
N GLU A 579 -27.61 -27.82 0.32
CA GLU A 579 -27.94 -28.95 -0.57
C GLU A 579 -29.45 -29.17 -0.82
N LYS A 580 -30.34 -28.53 -0.04
CA LYS A 580 -31.81 -28.65 -0.18
C LYS A 580 -32.50 -27.29 -0.06
N LEU A 581 -33.30 -26.94 -1.07
CA LEU A 581 -34.17 -25.77 -1.08
C LEU A 581 -35.58 -26.17 -0.62
N ASP A 582 -35.89 -26.07 0.67
CA ASP A 582 -37.24 -26.35 1.17
C ASP A 582 -37.79 -25.15 1.96
N PHE A 583 -38.99 -24.71 1.60
CA PHE A 583 -39.70 -23.64 2.32
C PHE A 583 -41.00 -24.22 2.85
N GLN A 584 -41.18 -24.10 4.17
CA GLN A 584 -42.36 -24.62 4.86
C GLN A 584 -43.03 -23.54 5.67
N ALA A 585 -44.30 -23.29 5.36
CA ALA A 585 -45.12 -22.33 6.05
C ALA A 585 -46.61 -22.68 5.93
N MET A 586 -47.38 -22.26 6.91
CA MET A 586 -48.81 -22.46 6.98
C MET A 586 -49.50 -21.14 7.30
N VAL A 587 -50.65 -20.90 6.68
CA VAL A 587 -51.45 -19.69 6.87
C VAL A 587 -52.81 -20.04 7.48
N THR A 588 -53.30 -19.21 8.40
CA THR A 588 -54.61 -19.41 9.06
C THR A 588 -55.23 -18.07 9.47
N ASP A 589 -56.56 -18.00 9.59
CA ASP A 589 -57.23 -16.88 10.25
C ASP A 589 -57.74 -17.21 11.67
N TRP A 590 -57.36 -18.40 12.17
CA TRP A 590 -57.72 -18.87 13.49
C TRP A 590 -56.92 -18.12 14.57
N SER A 591 -57.62 -17.62 15.57
CA SER A 591 -57.02 -17.08 16.80
C SER A 591 -57.42 -17.99 17.96
N GLN A 592 -56.46 -18.57 18.68
CA GLN A 592 -56.78 -19.24 19.95
C GLN A 592 -57.48 -18.25 20.88
N GLY A 593 -58.73 -18.56 21.25
CA GLY A 593 -59.42 -17.84 22.32
C GLY A 593 -58.73 -18.12 23.64
N THR A 594 -58.62 -17.12 24.50
CA THR A 594 -58.09 -17.17 25.88
C THR A 594 -58.93 -18.02 26.86
N HIS A 595 -59.61 -19.06 26.39
CA HIS A 595 -60.42 -19.95 27.20
C HIS A 595 -60.23 -21.41 26.79
N CYS A 596 -59.11 -22.02 27.20
CA CYS A 596 -59.13 -23.43 27.57
C CYS A 596 -59.43 -23.51 29.06
N THR A 597 -60.71 -23.42 29.44
CA THR A 597 -61.14 -23.81 30.78
C THR A 597 -61.08 -25.33 30.89
N HIS A 598 -60.34 -25.78 31.91
CA HIS A 598 -60.29 -27.14 32.43
C HIS A 598 -61.60 -27.93 32.27
N GLY A 599 -61.50 -29.16 31.79
CA GLY A 599 -62.57 -30.11 31.99
C GLY A 599 -62.48 -31.38 31.17
N ILE A 600 -61.48 -32.25 31.41
CA ILE A 600 -61.71 -33.70 31.41
C ILE A 600 -60.90 -34.33 32.54
N ASN A 601 -61.61 -34.71 33.59
CA ASN A 601 -61.17 -35.69 34.58
C ASN A 601 -61.31 -37.07 33.93
N SER A 602 -60.20 -37.78 33.71
CA SER A 602 -60.20 -39.24 33.77
C SER A 602 -58.82 -39.75 34.18
N THR A 603 -58.75 -40.12 35.45
CA THR A 603 -57.74 -40.97 36.06
C THR A 603 -57.67 -42.33 35.35
N GLN A 604 -56.52 -42.71 34.78
CA GLN A 604 -55.77 -43.94 35.10
C GLN A 604 -54.53 -44.12 34.18
N PRO A 605 -53.49 -44.84 34.64
CA PRO A 605 -52.10 -44.61 34.24
C PRO A 605 -51.64 -45.42 33.02
N TYR A 606 -50.73 -44.82 32.25
CA TYR A 606 -49.99 -45.44 31.16
C TYR A 606 -49.13 -46.61 31.67
N GLY A 607 -49.42 -47.82 31.17
CA GLY A 607 -48.47 -48.91 31.12
C GLY A 607 -47.41 -48.65 30.05
N ARG A 608 -46.15 -48.97 30.38
CA ARG A 608 -45.03 -49.06 29.44
C ARG A 608 -45.29 -50.18 28.44
N GLU A 609 -45.18 -49.88 27.16
CA GLU A 609 -44.65 -50.83 26.18
C GLU A 609 -43.67 -50.13 25.24
N GLU A 610 -42.40 -50.53 25.37
CA GLU A 610 -41.37 -50.37 24.36
C GLU A 610 -41.73 -51.23 23.14
N ASN A 611 -41.58 -50.68 21.93
CA ASN A 611 -41.17 -51.44 20.74
C ASN A 611 -40.68 -50.44 19.68
N LYS A 612 -39.36 -50.36 19.48
CA LYS A 612 -38.59 -51.05 18.44
C LYS A 612 -38.92 -50.56 17.03
N TRP A 613 -38.08 -49.63 16.56
CA TRP A 613 -37.84 -49.36 15.15
C TRP A 613 -37.08 -50.53 14.51
N LYS A 614 -37.63 -51.09 13.43
CA LYS A 614 -36.88 -51.73 12.35
C LYS A 614 -37.67 -51.62 11.04
N GLU A 615 -36.93 -51.13 10.03
CA GLU A 615 -37.20 -50.99 8.58
C GLU A 615 -38.10 -49.86 8.11
#